data_AF-A0A1F6RRM3-F1
#
_entry.id   AF-A0A1F6RRM3-F1
#
_cell.length_a   1.000
_cell.length_b   1.000
_cell.length_c   1.000
_cell.angle_alpha   90.00
_cell.angle_beta   90.00
_cell.angle_gamma   90.00
#
_symmetry.space_group_name_H-M   'P 1'
#
loop_
_entity.id
_entity.type
_entity.pdbx_description
1 polymer ?
#
loop_
_entity_poly.entity_id
_entity_poly.type
_entity_poly.pdbx_seq_one_letter_code
_entity_poly.pdbx_strand_id
1 'polypeptide(L)'
;MHTKESLKEKLEKNNRSLTEETIEKYLRSWRIDPLYEDENGIEFFDDLAIAKLNQGIILKEQGCSDNEILSVINKEMKTSTSNPINAPSVRKTIPQPQESLKRTELESITVDLTSQTLMVLAESIAQKITTDIADKIKDGDIIQPAMDFGKLRRDNEILAKQVEKLIEENKKLSTRVNLLLQEKAKFKQAFGSFYIKQG
;
A
#
# COMPACT_ATOMS: atom_id res chain seq x y z
N MET A 1 17.79 3.86 2.78
CA MET A 1 18.49 4.54 1.67
C MET A 1 19.37 3.52 0.97
N HIS A 2 19.53 3.65 -0.35
CA HIS A 2 20.14 2.65 -1.22
C HIS A 2 21.28 3.26 -2.01
N THR A 3 22.45 2.62 -1.97
CA THR A 3 23.54 2.92 -2.91
C THR A 3 23.26 2.31 -4.28
N LYS A 4 24.04 2.68 -5.30
CA LYS A 4 23.96 2.09 -6.65
C LYS A 4 24.07 0.56 -6.64
N GLU A 5 24.96 0.01 -5.82
CA GLU A 5 25.10 -1.44 -5.63
C GLU A 5 23.84 -2.07 -5.03
N SER A 6 23.23 -1.42 -4.03
CA SER A 6 21.98 -1.89 -3.41
C SER A 6 20.78 -1.80 -4.36
N LEU A 7 20.76 -0.79 -5.25
CA LEU A 7 19.78 -0.68 -6.32
C LEU A 7 19.88 -1.88 -7.26
N LYS A 8 21.10 -2.22 -7.69
CA LYS A 8 21.35 -3.37 -8.56
C LYS A 8 20.83 -4.67 -7.93
N GLU A 9 21.20 -4.96 -6.69
CA GLU A 9 20.77 -6.18 -5.99
C GLU A 9 19.22 -6.27 -5.91
N LYS A 10 18.55 -5.16 -5.60
CA LYS A 10 17.08 -5.13 -5.54
C LYS A 10 16.43 -5.28 -6.92
N LEU A 11 17.03 -4.72 -7.97
CA LEU A 11 16.50 -4.77 -9.33
C LEU A 11 16.77 -6.10 -10.04
N GLU A 12 17.89 -6.77 -9.75
CA GLU A 12 18.23 -8.09 -10.29
C GLU A 12 17.25 -9.18 -9.86
N LYS A 13 16.62 -9.03 -8.68
CA LYS A 13 15.55 -9.93 -8.21
C LYS A 13 14.36 -9.97 -9.16
N ASN A 14 14.08 -8.87 -9.85
CA ASN A 14 12.96 -8.73 -10.76
C ASN A 14 13.38 -8.75 -12.24
N ASN A 15 14.63 -8.37 -12.56
CA ASN A 15 15.11 -8.17 -13.93
C ASN A 15 16.49 -8.84 -14.11
N ARG A 16 16.52 -10.00 -14.76
CA ARG A 16 17.70 -10.91 -14.86
C ARG A 16 18.91 -10.38 -15.65
N SER A 17 18.82 -9.20 -16.27
CA SER A 17 19.75 -8.73 -17.30
C SER A 17 20.32 -7.32 -17.03
N LEU A 18 20.29 -6.86 -15.77
CA LEU A 18 20.58 -5.46 -15.46
C LEU A 18 22.03 -5.27 -14.99
N THR A 19 22.87 -4.67 -15.84
CA THR A 19 24.23 -4.26 -15.46
C THR A 19 24.25 -2.88 -14.79
N GLU A 20 25.28 -2.59 -14.00
CA GLU A 20 25.44 -1.31 -13.31
C GLU A 20 25.49 -0.12 -14.27
N GLU A 21 26.16 -0.27 -15.41
CA GLU A 21 26.18 0.74 -16.49
C GLU A 21 24.79 1.03 -17.05
N THR A 22 23.94 0.00 -17.16
CA THR A 22 22.57 0.15 -17.65
C THR A 22 21.71 0.90 -16.63
N ILE A 23 21.91 0.63 -15.34
CA ILE A 23 21.24 1.37 -14.25
C ILE A 23 21.64 2.83 -14.29
N GLU A 24 22.94 3.13 -14.42
CA GLU A 24 23.41 4.51 -14.49
C GLU A 24 22.85 5.25 -15.71
N LYS A 25 22.78 4.56 -16.85
CA LYS A 25 22.13 5.10 -18.05
C LYS A 25 20.66 5.40 -17.82
N TYR A 26 19.93 4.52 -17.13
CA TYR A 26 18.51 4.74 -16.82
C TYR A 26 18.28 5.84 -15.80
N LEU A 27 19.10 5.94 -14.76
CA LEU A 27 19.08 7.04 -13.80
C LEU A 27 19.22 8.40 -14.52
N ARG A 28 20.17 8.50 -15.45
CA ARG A 28 20.39 9.72 -16.26
C ARG A 28 19.26 9.97 -17.27
N SER A 29 18.86 8.95 -18.04
CA SER A 29 17.84 9.07 -19.08
C SER A 29 16.46 9.40 -18.52
N TRP A 30 16.09 8.83 -17.37
CA TRP A 30 14.79 9.04 -16.75
C TRP A 30 14.79 10.14 -15.67
N ARG A 31 15.92 10.83 -15.50
CA ARG A 31 16.13 11.93 -14.53
C ARG A 31 15.72 11.52 -13.10
N ILE A 32 16.29 10.42 -12.64
CA ILE A 32 16.10 9.93 -11.27
C ILE A 32 17.32 10.40 -10.48
N ASP A 33 17.13 11.50 -9.76
CA ASP A 33 18.19 12.13 -8.99
C ASP A 33 18.39 11.42 -7.64
N PRO A 34 19.63 11.37 -7.11
CA PRO A 34 19.88 10.89 -5.76
C PRO A 34 19.23 11.81 -4.74
N LEU A 35 18.77 11.23 -3.63
CA LEU A 35 18.17 11.99 -2.52
C LEU A 35 19.25 12.69 -1.69
N TYR A 36 20.44 12.09 -1.62
CA TYR A 36 21.56 12.58 -0.83
C TYR A 36 22.88 12.10 -1.45
N GLU A 37 23.93 12.91 -1.32
CA GLU A 37 25.30 12.56 -1.65
C GLU A 37 26.15 12.81 -0.40
N ASP A 38 26.96 11.82 0.00
CA ASP A 38 27.80 11.95 1.18
C ASP A 38 29.11 12.72 0.91
N GLU A 39 29.89 12.94 1.96
CA GLU A 39 31.18 13.66 1.89
C GLU A 39 32.22 12.94 1.00
N ASN A 40 32.00 11.66 0.69
CA ASN A 40 32.86 10.85 -0.18
C ASN A 40 32.35 10.80 -1.63
N GLY A 41 31.27 11.51 -1.96
CA GLY A 41 30.64 11.50 -3.28
C GLY A 41 29.79 10.26 -3.55
N ILE A 42 29.37 9.52 -2.52
CA ILE A 42 28.52 8.35 -2.65
C ILE A 42 27.07 8.81 -2.73
N GLU A 43 26.41 8.47 -3.83
CA GLU A 43 25.00 8.78 -4.09
C GLU A 43 24.05 7.79 -3.39
N PHE A 44 23.05 8.32 -2.69
CA PHE A 44 22.02 7.58 -1.98
C PHE A 44 20.63 7.86 -2.56
N PHE A 45 19.91 6.78 -2.84
CA PHE A 45 18.57 6.78 -3.41
C PHE A 45 17.54 6.29 -2.39
N ASP A 46 16.29 6.70 -2.55
CA ASP A 46 15.17 6.25 -1.74
C ASP A 46 14.40 5.09 -2.41
N ASP A 47 13.38 4.57 -1.74
CA ASP A 47 12.54 3.52 -2.31
C ASP A 47 11.71 4.03 -3.51
N LEU A 48 11.49 5.34 -3.61
CA LEU A 48 10.82 5.95 -4.77
C LEU A 48 11.68 5.78 -6.02
N ALA A 49 12.99 6.02 -5.95
CA ALA A 49 13.90 5.78 -7.07
C ALA A 49 13.87 4.32 -7.55
N ILE A 50 13.77 3.36 -6.63
CA ILE A 50 13.63 1.93 -6.97
C ILE A 50 12.31 1.66 -7.70
N ALA A 51 11.21 2.23 -7.22
CA ALA A 51 9.91 2.07 -7.87
C ALA A 51 9.89 2.67 -9.28
N LYS A 52 10.46 3.88 -9.43
CA LYS A 52 10.62 4.56 -10.71
C LYS A 52 11.46 3.73 -11.69
N LEU A 53 12.59 3.18 -11.25
CA LEU A 53 13.45 2.31 -12.07
C LEU A 53 12.72 1.04 -12.50
N ASN A 54 12.04 0.34 -11.59
CA ASN A 54 11.29 -0.87 -11.94
C ASN A 54 10.20 -0.57 -12.99
N GLN A 55 9.41 0.47 -12.78
CA GLN A 55 8.37 0.86 -13.73
C GLN A 55 8.96 1.23 -15.09
N GLY A 56 10.06 1.97 -15.10
CA GLY A 56 10.76 2.32 -16.33
C GLY A 56 11.30 1.13 -17.09
N ILE A 57 11.88 0.14 -16.39
CA ILE A 57 12.40 -1.08 -17.00
C ILE A 57 11.27 -1.87 -17.67
N ILE A 58 10.14 -2.05 -16.98
CA ILE A 58 8.97 -2.74 -17.53
C ILE A 58 8.47 -2.04 -18.80
N LEU A 59 8.34 -0.72 -18.77
CA LEU A 59 7.92 0.05 -19.95
C LEU A 59 8.95 -0.01 -21.09
N LYS A 60 10.24 -0.06 -20.76
CA LYS A 60 11.32 -0.22 -21.73
C LYS A 60 11.27 -1.58 -22.42
N GLU A 61 10.99 -2.64 -21.69
CA GLU A 61 10.78 -3.99 -22.22
C GLU A 61 9.52 -4.07 -23.10
N GLN A 62 8.49 -3.27 -22.82
CA GLN A 62 7.30 -3.12 -23.65
C GLN A 62 7.54 -2.30 -24.93
N GLY A 63 8.74 -1.76 -25.12
CA GLY A 63 9.12 -0.99 -26.32
C GLY A 63 8.79 0.51 -26.25
N CYS A 64 8.46 1.05 -25.08
CA CYS A 64 8.23 2.49 -24.91
C CYS A 64 9.54 3.29 -25.05
N SER A 65 9.43 4.50 -25.58
CA SER A 65 10.54 5.43 -25.69
C SER A 65 10.90 6.07 -24.34
N ASP A 66 12.14 6.51 -24.18
CA ASP A 66 12.59 7.10 -22.90
C ASP A 66 11.81 8.37 -22.51
N ASN A 67 11.28 9.11 -23.49
CA ASN A 67 10.45 10.30 -23.23
C ASN A 67 9.07 9.93 -22.69
N GLU A 68 8.45 8.86 -23.21
CA GLU A 68 7.17 8.34 -22.70
C GLU A 68 7.35 7.81 -21.28
N ILE A 69 8.42 7.04 -21.05
CA ILE A 69 8.79 6.50 -19.74
C ILE A 69 8.98 7.64 -18.73
N LEU A 70 9.75 8.67 -19.08
CA LEU A 70 9.99 9.84 -18.23
C LEU A 70 8.68 10.59 -17.89
N SER A 71 7.72 10.63 -18.80
CA SER A 71 6.41 11.24 -18.55
C SER A 71 5.57 10.44 -17.56
N VAL A 72 5.61 9.11 -17.63
CA VAL A 72 4.83 8.21 -16.76
C VAL A 72 5.43 8.20 -15.36
N ILE A 73 6.74 7.97 -15.26
CA ILE A 73 7.50 7.89 -14.00
C ILE A 73 7.36 9.16 -13.16
N ASN A 74 7.29 10.34 -13.80
CA ASN A 74 7.19 11.61 -13.10
C ASN A 74 5.75 12.10 -12.88
N LYS A 75 4.76 11.55 -13.61
CA LYS A 75 3.35 11.94 -13.49
C LYS A 75 2.59 11.08 -12.47
N GLU A 76 2.97 9.82 -12.27
CA GLU A 76 2.10 8.84 -11.59
C GLU A 76 2.23 8.71 -10.07
N MET A 77 3.22 9.31 -9.40
CA MET A 77 3.34 9.21 -7.93
C MET A 77 2.55 10.29 -7.15
N LYS A 78 1.53 10.91 -7.76
CA LYS A 78 0.54 11.75 -7.04
C LYS A 78 -0.81 11.07 -6.81
N THR A 79 -1.04 9.86 -7.32
CA THR A 79 -2.32 9.17 -7.15
C THR A 79 -2.10 7.68 -6.93
N SER A 80 -2.23 7.26 -5.67
CA SER A 80 -2.65 5.91 -5.35
C SER A 80 -3.93 5.57 -6.14
N THR A 81 -4.01 4.33 -6.62
CA THR A 81 -5.25 3.62 -6.97
C THR A 81 -5.90 4.00 -8.32
N SER A 82 -5.58 3.24 -9.37
CA SER A 82 -6.53 2.50 -10.23
C SER A 82 -5.89 2.22 -11.58
N ASN A 83 -5.65 0.93 -11.86
CA ASN A 83 -5.46 0.48 -13.23
C ASN A 83 -6.82 0.54 -13.94
N PRO A 84 -6.97 1.18 -15.11
CA PRO A 84 -7.80 0.64 -16.15
C PRO A 84 -6.94 -0.26 -17.03
N ILE A 85 -7.30 -1.55 -17.04
CA ILE A 85 -6.86 -2.52 -18.04
C ILE A 85 -7.17 -1.93 -19.42
N ASN A 86 -6.14 -1.52 -20.16
CA ASN A 86 -6.30 -1.11 -21.55
C ASN A 86 -6.20 -2.38 -22.40
N ALA A 87 -7.36 -2.86 -22.85
CA ALA A 87 -7.47 -3.99 -23.77
C ALA A 87 -6.75 -3.66 -25.11
N PRO A 88 -6.10 -4.63 -25.78
CA PRO A 88 -5.46 -4.37 -27.06
C PRO A 88 -6.52 -4.03 -28.12
N SER A 89 -6.42 -2.83 -28.69
CA SER A 89 -7.23 -2.39 -29.82
C SER A 89 -6.84 -3.18 -31.07
N VAL A 90 -7.70 -4.12 -31.47
CA VAL A 90 -7.60 -4.85 -32.73
C VAL A 90 -7.84 -3.87 -33.88
N ARG A 91 -6.78 -3.52 -34.61
CA ARG A 91 -6.85 -2.83 -35.90
C ARG A 91 -7.76 -3.62 -36.85
N LYS A 92 -8.91 -3.05 -37.22
CA LYS A 92 -9.71 -3.52 -38.35
C LYS A 92 -9.06 -3.10 -39.66
N THR A 93 -8.39 -4.03 -40.34
CA THR A 93 -8.13 -3.92 -41.79
C THR A 93 -9.30 -4.57 -42.53
N ILE A 94 -10.05 -3.75 -43.27
CA ILE A 94 -11.05 -4.21 -44.24
C ILE A 94 -10.30 -4.75 -45.47
N PRO A 95 -10.73 -5.89 -46.03
CA PRO A 95 -11.06 -5.90 -47.46
C PRO A 95 -12.36 -6.67 -47.75
N GLN A 96 -13.16 -6.13 -48.67
CA GLN A 96 -14.25 -6.79 -49.41
C GLN A 96 -13.74 -7.14 -50.83
N PRO A 97 -14.49 -7.86 -51.68
CA PRO A 97 -15.24 -9.12 -51.50
C PRO A 97 -14.90 -10.14 -52.63
N GLN A 98 -15.20 -11.44 -52.49
CA GLN A 98 -15.88 -12.24 -53.53
C GLN A 98 -16.04 -13.74 -53.17
N GLU A 99 -17.29 -14.18 -53.39
CA GLU A 99 -17.78 -15.48 -53.86
C GLU A 99 -17.86 -16.75 -52.98
N SER A 100 -19.04 -17.36 -53.10
CA SER A 100 -19.41 -18.79 -53.00
C SER A 100 -20.03 -19.33 -51.69
N LEU A 101 -21.37 -19.31 -51.69
CA LEU A 101 -22.28 -20.46 -51.55
C LEU A 101 -22.05 -21.51 -50.43
N LYS A 102 -23.07 -21.58 -49.56
CA LYS A 102 -23.57 -22.76 -48.82
C LYS A 102 -22.64 -23.42 -47.78
N ARG A 103 -22.49 -22.79 -46.61
CA ARG A 103 -22.27 -23.45 -45.31
C ARG A 103 -22.80 -22.53 -44.20
N THR A 104 -24.03 -22.70 -43.72
CA THR A 104 -24.58 -21.75 -42.73
C THR A 104 -25.27 -22.39 -41.52
N GLU A 105 -25.36 -23.72 -41.45
CA GLU A 105 -25.92 -24.40 -40.25
C GLU A 105 -24.86 -25.18 -39.46
N LEU A 106 -23.92 -25.86 -40.11
CA LEU A 106 -22.86 -26.57 -39.40
C LEU A 106 -21.84 -25.62 -38.79
N GLU A 107 -21.56 -24.48 -39.43
CA GLU A 107 -20.62 -23.47 -38.93
C GLU A 107 -21.20 -22.69 -37.75
N SER A 108 -22.50 -22.37 -37.74
CA SER A 108 -23.15 -21.73 -36.58
C SER A 108 -23.23 -22.68 -35.38
N ILE A 109 -23.59 -23.96 -35.59
CA ILE A 109 -23.58 -24.98 -34.53
C ILE A 109 -22.15 -25.18 -33.99
N THR A 110 -21.14 -25.19 -34.86
CA THR A 110 -19.74 -25.31 -34.42
C THR A 110 -19.30 -24.07 -33.65
N VAL A 111 -19.63 -22.86 -34.12
CA VAL A 111 -19.30 -21.59 -33.44
C VAL A 111 -20.02 -21.46 -32.09
N ASP A 112 -21.26 -21.91 -31.99
CA ASP A 112 -22.03 -21.91 -30.74
C ASP A 112 -21.48 -22.93 -29.73
N LEU A 113 -21.13 -24.14 -30.18
CA LEU A 113 -20.49 -25.15 -29.34
C LEU A 113 -19.10 -24.68 -28.86
N THR A 114 -18.36 -24.00 -29.72
CA THR A 114 -17.05 -23.41 -29.39
C THR A 114 -17.21 -22.27 -28.39
N SER A 115 -18.23 -21.42 -28.56
CA SER A 115 -18.53 -20.30 -27.66
C SER A 115 -19.00 -20.78 -26.29
N GLN A 116 -19.85 -21.81 -26.23
CA GLN A 116 -20.25 -22.44 -24.97
C GLN A 116 -19.05 -23.09 -24.27
N THR A 117 -18.19 -23.79 -25.00
CA THR A 117 -16.98 -24.40 -24.44
C THR A 117 -16.02 -23.34 -23.89
N LEU A 118 -15.84 -22.22 -24.60
CA LEU A 118 -15.04 -21.09 -24.13
C LEU A 118 -15.64 -20.42 -22.90
N MET A 119 -16.97 -20.33 -22.80
CA MET A 119 -17.65 -19.76 -21.65
C MET A 119 -17.45 -20.63 -20.40
N VAL A 120 -17.58 -21.95 -20.53
CA VAL A 120 -17.31 -22.90 -19.43
C VAL A 120 -15.84 -22.87 -19.02
N LEU A 121 -14.92 -22.75 -19.97
CA LEU A 121 -13.50 -22.62 -19.69
C LEU A 121 -13.19 -21.30 -18.98
N ALA A 122 -13.80 -20.19 -19.40
CA ALA A 122 -13.68 -18.89 -18.77
C ALA A 122 -14.24 -18.90 -17.34
N GLU A 123 -15.37 -19.57 -17.11
CA GLU A 123 -15.95 -19.75 -15.78
C GLU A 123 -15.04 -20.58 -14.88
N SER A 124 -14.47 -21.67 -15.40
CA SER A 124 -13.51 -22.50 -14.66
C SER A 124 -12.23 -21.73 -14.30
N ILE A 125 -11.71 -20.92 -15.23
CA ILE A 125 -10.56 -20.04 -14.98
C ILE A 125 -10.90 -18.99 -13.93
N ALA A 126 -12.07 -18.35 -14.03
CA ALA A 126 -12.53 -17.36 -13.06
C ALA A 126 -12.69 -17.97 -11.66
N GLN A 127 -13.27 -19.16 -11.56
CA GLN A 127 -13.36 -19.90 -10.31
C GLN A 127 -11.98 -20.23 -9.76
N LYS A 128 -11.07 -20.75 -10.60
CA LYS A 128 -9.70 -21.07 -10.17
C LYS A 128 -8.94 -19.84 -9.67
N ILE A 129 -9.02 -18.72 -10.39
CA ILE A 129 -8.42 -17.45 -9.96
C ILE A 129 -9.04 -16.99 -8.64
N THR A 130 -10.36 -17.10 -8.49
CA THR A 130 -11.07 -16.70 -7.26
C THR A 130 -10.60 -17.53 -6.06
N THR A 131 -10.47 -18.84 -6.23
CA THR A 131 -9.97 -19.74 -5.18
C THR A 131 -8.51 -19.45 -4.86
N ASP A 132 -7.64 -19.32 -5.87
CA ASP A 132 -6.21 -19.03 -5.69
C ASP A 132 -5.99 -17.67 -4.97
N ILE A 133 -6.83 -16.65 -5.26
CA ILE A 133 -6.81 -15.37 -4.55
C ILE A 133 -7.30 -15.52 -3.12
N ALA A 134 -8.39 -16.25 -2.89
CA ALA A 134 -8.93 -16.47 -1.55
C ALA A 134 -7.92 -17.20 -0.65
N ASP A 135 -7.22 -18.18 -1.18
CA ASP A 135 -6.17 -18.91 -0.48
C ASP A 135 -4.96 -18.00 -0.22
N LYS A 136 -4.52 -17.20 -1.19
CA LYS A 136 -3.45 -16.19 -0.98
C LYS A 136 -3.82 -15.09 0.02
N ILE A 137 -5.09 -14.73 0.15
CA ILE A 137 -5.56 -13.75 1.14
C ILE A 137 -5.60 -14.37 2.55
N LYS A 138 -5.92 -15.66 2.66
CA LYS A 138 -5.93 -16.40 3.94
C LYS A 138 -4.52 -16.77 4.41
N ASP A 139 -3.67 -17.23 3.49
CA ASP A 139 -2.30 -17.66 3.76
C ASP A 139 -1.32 -16.48 3.76
N GLY A 140 -1.66 -15.41 3.06
CA GLY A 140 -0.91 -14.16 3.11
C GLY A 140 -1.19 -13.42 4.41
N ASP A 141 -0.13 -12.95 5.05
CA ASP A 141 -0.17 -12.00 6.19
C ASP A 141 -0.78 -10.63 5.84
N ILE A 142 -1.66 -10.55 4.85
CA ILE A 142 -2.34 -9.33 4.41
C ILE A 142 -3.46 -8.96 5.40
N ILE A 143 -4.11 -9.96 6.01
CA ILE A 143 -5.21 -9.73 6.96
C ILE A 143 -4.71 -9.42 8.38
N GLN A 144 -3.55 -9.95 8.80
CA GLN A 144 -3.04 -9.73 10.16
C GLN A 144 -2.83 -8.24 10.48
N PRO A 145 -2.16 -7.42 9.64
CA PRO A 145 -1.97 -6.00 9.90
C PRO A 145 -3.29 -5.22 10.03
N ALA A 146 -4.29 -5.55 9.20
CA ALA A 146 -5.61 -4.92 9.27
C ALA A 146 -6.37 -5.34 10.54
N MET A 147 -6.24 -6.61 10.96
CA MET A 147 -6.83 -7.12 12.19
C MET A 147 -6.17 -6.51 13.43
N ASP A 148 -4.85 -6.32 13.39
CA ASP A 148 -4.07 -5.68 14.46
C ASP A 148 -4.37 -4.19 14.58
N PHE A 149 -4.62 -3.49 13.46
CA PHE A 149 -5.14 -2.12 13.49
C PHE A 149 -6.50 -2.04 14.21
N GLY A 150 -7.38 -3.03 13.97
CA GLY A 150 -8.65 -3.16 14.68
C GLY A 150 -8.51 -3.43 16.18
N LYS A 151 -7.48 -4.19 16.60
CA LYS A 151 -7.14 -4.40 18.02
C LYS A 151 -6.58 -3.12 18.65
N LEU A 152 -5.62 -2.47 17.99
CA LEU A 152 -5.00 -1.23 18.47
C LEU A 152 -6.03 -0.12 18.71
N ARG A 153 -7.06 -0.03 17.85
CA ARG A 153 -8.17 0.92 18.04
C ARG A 153 -8.99 0.62 19.30
N ARG A 154 -9.27 -0.66 19.57
CA ARG A 154 -9.99 -1.10 20.77
C ARG A 154 -9.16 -0.85 22.03
N ASP A 155 -7.86 -1.13 21.97
CA ASP A 155 -6.96 -0.90 23.11
C ASP A 155 -6.83 0.59 23.42
N ASN A 156 -6.71 1.45 22.41
CA ASN A 156 -6.74 2.90 22.59
C ASN A 156 -8.06 3.40 23.18
N GLU A 157 -9.20 2.81 22.81
CA GLU A 157 -10.49 3.13 23.41
C GLU A 157 -10.56 2.73 24.90
N ILE A 158 -10.03 1.55 25.25
CA ILE A 158 -9.97 1.08 26.64
C ILE A 158 -9.04 1.98 27.46
N LEU A 159 -7.87 2.33 26.95
CA LEU A 159 -6.93 3.24 27.60
C LEU A 159 -7.56 4.62 27.83
N ALA A 160 -8.27 5.16 26.85
CA ALA A 160 -8.97 6.42 27.00
C ALA A 160 -10.00 6.37 28.14
N LYS A 161 -10.80 5.30 28.22
CA LYS A 161 -11.75 5.09 29.33
C LYS A 161 -11.06 4.97 30.69
N GLN A 162 -9.91 4.30 30.75
CA GLN A 162 -9.13 4.19 31.99
C GLN A 162 -8.55 5.55 32.42
N VAL A 163 -8.02 6.32 31.48
CA VAL A 163 -7.51 7.68 31.73
C VAL A 163 -8.64 8.59 32.22
N GLU A 164 -9.81 8.54 31.59
CA GLU A 164 -10.98 9.31 32.00
C GLU A 164 -11.42 8.95 33.44
N LYS A 165 -11.48 7.66 33.76
CA LYS A 165 -11.78 7.19 35.11
C LYS A 165 -10.76 7.69 36.14
N LEU A 166 -9.46 7.64 35.83
CA LEU A 166 -8.39 8.13 36.70
C LEU A 166 -8.47 9.65 36.92
N ILE A 167 -8.83 10.41 35.88
CA ILE A 167 -9.05 11.86 35.99
C ILE A 167 -10.22 12.14 36.94
N GLU A 168 -11.32 11.39 36.81
CA GLU A 168 -12.48 11.58 37.67
C GLU A 168 -12.19 11.20 39.13
N GLU A 169 -11.48 10.09 39.36
CA GLU A 169 -11.04 9.69 40.69
C GLU A 169 -10.09 10.73 41.31
N ASN A 170 -9.12 11.24 40.55
CA ASN A 170 -8.23 12.32 41.01
C ASN A 170 -9.00 13.59 41.35
N LYS A 171 -10.04 13.93 40.58
CA LYS A 171 -10.90 15.08 40.89
C LYS A 171 -11.64 14.88 42.22
N LYS A 172 -12.19 13.68 42.46
CA LYS A 172 -12.85 13.33 43.74
C LYS A 172 -11.88 13.33 44.92
N LEU A 173 -10.65 12.86 44.71
CA LEU A 173 -9.60 12.91 45.72
C LEU A 173 -9.20 14.36 46.02
N SER A 174 -9.03 15.20 45.00
CA SER A 174 -8.70 16.61 45.17
C SER A 174 -9.79 17.37 45.93
N THR A 175 -11.08 17.15 45.62
CA THR A 175 -12.18 17.76 46.39
C THR A 175 -12.19 17.27 47.83
N ARG A 176 -11.96 15.98 48.07
CA ARG A 176 -11.87 15.42 49.43
C ARG A 176 -10.69 15.97 50.22
N VAL A 177 -9.52 16.12 49.59
CA VAL A 177 -8.34 16.74 50.21
C VAL A 177 -8.62 18.19 50.55
N ASN A 178 -9.25 18.96 49.65
CA ASN A 178 -9.63 20.35 49.92
C ASN A 178 -10.61 20.46 51.09
N LEU A 179 -11.61 19.58 51.18
CA LEU A 179 -12.54 19.54 52.32
C LEU A 179 -11.80 19.21 53.62
N LEU A 180 -10.91 18.22 53.62
CA LEU A 180 -10.12 17.86 54.80
C LEU A 180 -9.14 18.96 55.21
N LEU A 181 -8.56 19.70 54.25
CA LEU A 181 -7.74 20.87 54.54
C LEU A 181 -8.58 22.00 55.14
N GLN A 182 -9.79 22.24 54.62
CA GLN A 182 -10.72 23.22 55.16
C GLN A 182 -11.20 22.82 56.56
N GLU A 183 -11.41 21.54 56.84
CA GLU A 183 -11.73 21.04 58.18
C GLU A 183 -10.53 21.17 59.11
N LYS A 184 -9.34 20.74 58.70
CA LYS A 184 -8.10 20.92 59.49
C LYS A 184 -7.83 22.39 59.79
N ALA A 185 -8.13 23.32 58.87
CA ALA A 185 -8.00 24.75 59.12
C ALA A 185 -8.90 25.25 60.26
N LYS A 186 -9.97 24.51 60.61
CA LYS A 186 -10.83 24.79 61.77
C LYS A 186 -10.29 24.21 63.06
N PHE A 187 -9.17 23.47 63.05
CA PHE A 187 -8.58 22.87 64.24
C PHE A 187 -7.12 23.30 64.40
N LYS A 188 -6.80 23.97 65.51
CA LYS A 188 -5.41 24.33 65.85
C LYS A 188 -4.84 23.29 66.81
N GLN A 189 -3.61 22.84 66.56
CA GLN A 189 -2.89 21.96 67.47
C GLN A 189 -2.61 22.71 68.78
N ALA A 190 -3.04 22.13 69.90
CA ALA A 190 -2.92 22.78 71.21
C ALA A 190 -1.69 22.28 71.98
N PHE A 191 -1.53 20.96 72.11
CA PHE A 191 -0.36 20.34 72.72
C PHE A 191 -0.30 18.84 72.36
N GLY A 192 0.89 18.30 72.10
CA GLY A 192 1.06 16.90 71.70
C GLY A 192 0.13 16.52 70.54
N SER A 193 -0.66 15.46 70.71
CA SER A 193 -1.67 14.97 69.77
C SER A 193 -3.08 15.56 69.95
N PHE A 194 -3.25 16.60 70.78
CA PHE A 194 -4.55 17.24 71.02
C PHE A 194 -4.79 18.46 70.12
N TYR A 195 -5.99 18.54 69.54
CA TYR A 195 -6.44 19.62 68.64
C TYR A 195 -7.68 20.32 69.21
N ILE A 196 -7.75 21.65 69.11
CA ILE A 196 -8.88 22.46 69.55
C ILE A 196 -9.54 23.11 68.34
N LYS A 197 -10.88 23.06 68.28
CA LYS A 197 -11.66 23.72 67.22
C LYS A 197 -11.58 25.24 67.39
N GLN A 198 -11.06 25.95 66.39
CA GLN A 198 -11.16 27.41 66.31
C GLN A 198 -12.62 27.76 66.00
N GLY A 199 -13.24 28.51 66.93
CA GLY A 199 -14.58 29.08 66.78
C GLY A 199 -14.58 30.30 65.87
#